data_AF-A0A822Y3Y4-F1
#
_entry.id   AF-A0A822Y3Y4-F1
#
_cell.length_a   1.000
_cell.length_b   1.000
_cell.length_c   1.000
_cell.angle_alpha   90.00
_cell.angle_beta   90.00
_cell.angle_gamma   90.00
#
_symmetry.space_group_name_H-M   'P 1'
#
loop_
_entity.id
_entity.type
_entity.pdbx_description
1 polymer ?
#
loop_
_entity_poly.entity_id
_entity_poly.type
_entity_poly.pdbx_seq_one_letter_code
_entity_poly.pdbx_strand_id
1 'polypeptide(L)'
;MANRSLKPFLSIIPVSIFSLLLFFAFRTSPYRPRIFPPNADLENPFPPPPRVAYFISGSDGDGPRMVRLLHAVYHPRNQYLLHLDCRTPQRQREELADSVNSVDAFLSAENVNVVGKADCVNSGGSTPIASLLHGAAVLLRHAKDWDWFVNLAASDYPLISQDDFLHVLSFVPKDFNFIQHTSNIGWKEYQRAIQIVVDPGLYLASKGTIFVGSRKRARPRAYRFFTGKDALFGQIWLLVRLER
;
A
#
# COMPACT_ATOMS: atom_id res chain seq x y z
N MET A 1 -20.75 69.87 31.11
CA MET A 1 -20.38 68.81 32.09
C MET A 1 -20.54 67.45 31.44
N ALA A 2 -19.58 66.56 31.67
CA ALA A 2 -19.16 65.48 30.77
C ALA A 2 -20.17 64.35 30.55
N ASN A 3 -20.33 63.93 29.28
CA ASN A 3 -21.00 62.70 28.88
C ASN A 3 -19.94 61.59 28.79
N ARG A 4 -19.94 60.63 29.73
CA ARG A 4 -19.03 59.46 29.71
C ARG A 4 -19.79 58.20 29.30
N SER A 5 -19.36 57.67 28.16
CA SER A 5 -19.80 56.40 27.58
C SER A 5 -19.52 55.23 28.51
N LEU A 6 -20.51 54.37 28.75
CA LEU A 6 -20.31 53.02 29.27
C LEU A 6 -20.31 52.05 28.08
N LYS A 7 -19.13 51.54 27.72
CA LYS A 7 -19.01 50.38 26.82
C LYS A 7 -19.20 49.10 27.64
N PRO A 8 -20.00 48.13 27.18
CA PRO A 8 -20.09 46.85 27.86
C PRO A 8 -18.79 46.08 27.65
N PHE A 9 -18.01 45.90 28.71
CA PHE A 9 -16.93 44.91 28.73
C PHE A 9 -17.58 43.53 28.77
N LEU A 10 -17.72 42.90 27.61
CA LEU A 10 -18.05 41.48 27.51
C LEU A 10 -16.91 40.71 28.19
N SER A 11 -17.18 40.15 29.38
CA SER A 11 -16.18 39.39 30.13
C SER A 11 -15.80 38.14 29.32
N ILE A 12 -14.53 38.07 28.90
CA ILE A 12 -13.98 36.96 28.09
C ILE A 12 -13.79 35.70 28.95
N ILE A 13 -13.77 35.87 30.27
CA ILE A 13 -13.51 34.82 31.27
C ILE A 13 -14.52 33.65 31.18
N PRO A 14 -15.85 33.87 31.18
CA PRO A 14 -16.81 32.76 31.08
C PRO A 14 -16.71 31.98 29.76
N VAL A 15 -16.37 32.65 28.65
CA VAL A 15 -16.24 32.00 27.32
C VAL A 15 -15.00 31.11 27.27
N SER A 16 -13.88 31.56 27.86
CA SER A 16 -12.67 30.76 27.97
C SER A 16 -12.85 29.55 28.89
N ILE A 17 -13.56 29.69 30.01
CA ILE A 17 -13.85 28.58 30.92
C ILE A 17 -14.75 27.54 30.24
N PHE A 18 -15.78 27.99 29.52
CA PHE A 18 -16.66 27.10 28.78
C PHE A 18 -15.92 26.35 27.64
N SER A 19 -15.03 27.04 26.93
CA SER A 19 -14.17 26.42 25.90
C SER A 19 -13.19 25.41 26.50
N LEU A 20 -12.63 25.70 27.68
CA LEU A 20 -11.73 24.78 28.39
C LEU A 20 -12.48 23.52 28.86
N LEU A 21 -13.70 23.68 29.37
CA LEU A 21 -14.55 22.56 29.79
C LEU A 21 -14.95 21.67 28.62
N LEU A 22 -15.27 22.26 27.45
CA LEU A 22 -15.50 21.49 26.22
C LEU A 22 -14.23 20.74 25.78
N PHE A 23 -13.05 21.37 25.86
CA PHE A 23 -11.80 20.72 25.51
C PHE A 23 -11.49 19.49 26.37
N PHE A 24 -11.85 19.52 27.67
CA PHE A 24 -11.72 18.35 28.55
C PHE A 24 -12.85 17.33 28.37
N ALA A 25 -14.07 17.76 28.03
CA ALA A 25 -15.20 16.86 27.76
C ALA A 25 -15.04 16.08 26.43
N PHE A 26 -14.31 16.64 25.46
CA PHE A 26 -13.98 16.00 24.18
C PHE A 26 -12.61 15.36 24.13
N ARG A 27 -11.86 15.28 25.24
CA ARG A 27 -10.74 14.34 25.29
C ARG A 27 -11.32 12.95 25.10
N THR A 28 -10.93 12.35 23.98
CA THR A 28 -11.26 11.02 23.55
C THR A 28 -11.31 10.09 24.75
N SER A 29 -12.48 9.49 25.00
CA SER A 29 -12.58 8.34 25.90
C SER A 29 -11.47 7.39 25.47
N PRO A 30 -10.55 6.99 26.37
CA PRO A 30 -9.61 5.93 26.03
C PRO A 30 -10.47 4.75 25.58
N TYR A 31 -10.21 4.27 24.37
CA TYR A 31 -10.87 3.10 23.84
C TYR A 31 -10.58 1.97 24.82
N ARG A 32 -11.54 1.64 25.69
CA ARG A 32 -11.48 0.39 26.45
C ARG A 32 -11.74 -0.68 25.41
N PRO A 33 -10.77 -1.55 25.09
CA PRO A 33 -11.11 -2.76 24.36
C PRO A 33 -12.22 -3.44 25.17
N ARG A 34 -13.35 -3.73 24.51
CA ARG A 34 -14.31 -4.66 25.10
C ARG A 34 -13.52 -5.94 25.29
N ILE A 35 -13.16 -6.24 26.54
CA ILE A 35 -12.77 -7.57 26.94
C ILE A 35 -14.03 -8.39 26.75
N PHE A 36 -14.18 -8.96 25.56
CA PHE A 36 -15.07 -10.09 25.41
C PHE A 36 -14.59 -11.09 26.46
N PRO A 37 -15.47 -11.61 27.33
CA PRO A 37 -15.10 -12.80 28.09
C PRO A 37 -14.52 -13.80 27.10
N PRO A 38 -13.47 -14.58 27.46
CA PRO A 38 -13.02 -15.67 26.61
C PRO A 38 -14.21 -16.63 26.54
N ASN A 39 -15.06 -16.43 25.54
CA ASN A 39 -16.21 -17.26 25.31
C ASN A 39 -15.65 -18.60 24.94
N ALA A 40 -15.83 -19.53 25.88
CA ALA A 40 -15.82 -20.97 25.76
C ALA A 40 -15.77 -21.43 24.30
N ASP A 41 -14.71 -22.15 23.95
CA ASP A 41 -14.58 -23.19 22.91
C ASP A 41 -15.74 -23.33 21.90
N LEU A 42 -16.17 -22.22 21.30
CA LEU A 42 -16.96 -22.23 20.09
C LEU A 42 -15.92 -22.49 19.01
N GLU A 43 -15.73 -23.76 18.67
CA GLU A 43 -14.99 -24.13 17.46
C GLU A 43 -15.53 -23.25 16.34
N ASN A 44 -14.70 -22.32 15.85
CA ASN A 44 -15.07 -21.50 14.72
C ASN A 44 -15.28 -22.48 13.55
N PRO A 45 -16.51 -22.63 13.03
CA PRO A 45 -16.78 -23.60 11.98
C PRO A 45 -16.09 -23.21 10.66
N PHE A 46 -15.55 -21.99 10.58
CA PHE A 46 -14.85 -21.48 9.41
C PHE A 46 -13.35 -21.73 9.47
N PRO A 47 -12.71 -21.98 8.31
CA PRO A 47 -11.26 -22.04 8.23
C PRO A 47 -10.64 -20.76 8.79
N PRO A 48 -9.44 -20.84 9.43
CA PRO A 48 -8.77 -19.65 9.90
C PRO A 48 -8.51 -18.72 8.72
N PRO A 49 -8.82 -17.42 8.84
CA PRO A 49 -8.61 -16.49 7.73
C PRO A 49 -7.12 -16.42 7.40
N PRO A 50 -6.78 -16.24 6.12
CA PRO A 50 -5.40 -16.18 5.69
C PRO A 50 -4.75 -14.88 6.14
N ARG A 51 -3.43 -14.82 5.96
CA ARG A 51 -2.63 -13.61 6.17
C ARG A 51 -2.13 -13.11 4.83
N VAL A 52 -2.28 -11.82 4.58
CA VAL A 52 -1.91 -11.21 3.31
C VAL A 52 -0.75 -10.24 3.52
N ALA A 53 0.24 -10.29 2.64
CA ALA A 53 1.32 -9.31 2.55
C ALA A 53 1.02 -8.34 1.41
N TYR A 54 0.72 -7.09 1.76
CA TYR A 54 0.45 -6.01 0.82
C TYR A 54 1.72 -5.21 0.53
N PHE A 55 2.06 -5.06 -0.74
CA PHE A 55 3.01 -4.07 -1.21
C PHE A 55 2.25 -2.91 -1.85
N ILE A 56 2.19 -1.77 -1.17
CA ILE A 56 1.48 -0.57 -1.64
C ILE A 56 2.51 0.39 -2.20
N SER A 57 2.43 0.68 -3.49
CA SER A 57 3.38 1.52 -4.22
C SER A 57 2.77 2.86 -4.65
N GLY A 58 3.56 3.91 -4.64
CA GLY A 58 3.16 5.26 -5.03
C GLY A 58 4.33 6.10 -5.53
N SER A 59 4.01 7.32 -5.93
CA SER A 59 4.97 8.31 -6.41
C SER A 59 4.76 9.65 -5.71
N ASP A 60 5.43 10.69 -6.22
CA ASP A 60 5.37 12.04 -5.65
C ASP A 60 3.91 12.51 -5.46
N GLY A 61 3.57 12.93 -4.24
CA GLY A 61 2.23 13.37 -3.86
C GLY A 61 1.22 12.26 -3.53
N ASP A 62 1.55 10.97 -3.67
CA ASP A 62 0.61 9.88 -3.42
C ASP A 62 0.47 9.48 -1.94
N GLY A 63 1.33 9.98 -1.04
CA GLY A 63 1.35 9.63 0.39
C GLY A 63 -0.05 9.62 1.05
N PRO A 64 -0.85 10.69 0.96
CA PRO A 64 -2.20 10.72 1.53
C PRO A 64 -3.15 9.66 0.93
N ARG A 65 -3.02 9.35 -0.36
CA ARG A 65 -3.83 8.32 -1.02
C ARG A 65 -3.43 6.92 -0.56
N MET A 66 -2.13 6.69 -0.34
CA MET A 66 -1.62 5.44 0.21
C MET A 66 -2.13 5.22 1.63
N VAL A 67 -2.13 6.25 2.49
CA VAL A 67 -2.69 6.15 3.85
C VAL A 67 -4.19 5.85 3.79
N ARG A 68 -4.96 6.54 2.93
CA ARG A 68 -6.38 6.27 2.71
C ARG A 68 -6.63 4.82 2.28
N LEU A 69 -5.83 4.31 1.35
CA LEU A 69 -5.92 2.93 0.87
C LEU A 69 -5.57 1.94 2.00
N LEU A 70 -4.47 2.19 2.72
CA LEU A 70 -4.03 1.37 3.84
C LEU A 70 -5.16 1.20 4.85
N HIS A 71 -5.83 2.28 5.25
CA HIS A 71 -6.99 2.19 6.15
C HIS A 71 -8.11 1.29 5.63
N ALA A 72 -8.38 1.30 4.31
CA ALA A 72 -9.44 0.50 3.71
C ALA A 72 -9.11 -1.00 3.66
N VAL A 73 -7.83 -1.36 3.54
CA VAL A 73 -7.35 -2.76 3.47
C VAL A 73 -6.73 -3.25 4.77
N TYR A 74 -6.76 -2.45 5.84
CA TYR A 74 -6.05 -2.76 7.08
C TYR A 74 -6.69 -3.90 7.86
N HIS A 75 -5.85 -4.82 8.33
CA HIS A 75 -6.20 -5.86 9.28
C HIS A 75 -4.95 -6.23 10.10
N PRO A 76 -5.03 -6.39 11.43
CA PRO A 76 -3.86 -6.57 12.31
C PRO A 76 -3.06 -7.86 12.05
N ARG A 77 -3.64 -8.84 11.34
CA ARG A 77 -2.97 -10.09 10.97
C ARG A 77 -2.16 -10.03 9.67
N ASN A 78 -2.35 -8.99 8.87
CA ASN A 78 -1.69 -8.82 7.59
C ASN A 78 -0.39 -8.05 7.75
N GLN A 79 0.41 -7.99 6.67
CA GLN A 79 1.67 -7.26 6.61
C GLN A 79 1.59 -6.21 5.52
N TYR A 80 2.11 -5.01 5.78
CA TYR A 80 2.03 -3.89 4.85
C TYR A 80 3.41 -3.28 4.65
N LEU A 81 3.85 -3.21 3.39
CA LEU A 81 5.05 -2.51 2.98
C LEU A 81 4.68 -1.39 2.01
N LEU A 82 4.94 -0.16 2.41
CA LEU A 82 4.63 1.05 1.66
C LEU A 82 5.91 1.54 0.97
N HIS A 83 5.81 1.84 -0.32
CA HIS A 83 6.92 2.33 -1.12
C HIS A 83 6.51 3.57 -1.91
N LEU A 84 7.23 4.66 -1.67
CA LEU A 84 7.22 5.84 -2.52
C LEU A 84 8.52 5.83 -3.33
N ASP A 85 8.45 6.09 -4.64
CA ASP A 85 9.60 6.02 -5.52
C ASP A 85 10.73 6.99 -5.15
N CYS A 86 11.92 6.77 -5.72
CA CYS A 86 13.11 7.59 -5.43
C CYS A 86 12.99 9.08 -5.84
N ARG A 87 12.05 9.44 -6.74
CA ARG A 87 11.82 10.84 -7.14
C ARG A 87 11.01 11.59 -6.11
N THR A 88 10.23 10.87 -5.31
CA THR A 88 9.52 11.44 -4.18
C THR A 88 10.55 12.06 -3.22
N PRO A 89 10.40 13.32 -2.79
CA PRO A 89 11.30 13.94 -1.83
C PRO A 89 11.40 13.14 -0.54
N GLN A 90 12.59 13.10 0.07
CA GLN A 90 12.82 12.42 1.34
C GLN A 90 11.82 12.85 2.41
N ARG A 91 11.52 14.15 2.46
CA ARG A 91 10.50 14.72 3.35
C ARG A 91 9.12 14.06 3.21
N GLN A 92 8.65 13.77 2.00
CA GLN A 92 7.35 13.13 1.81
C GLN A 92 7.35 11.66 2.27
N ARG A 93 8.49 10.98 2.18
CA ARG A 93 8.65 9.62 2.74
C ARG A 93 8.61 9.65 4.26
N GLU A 94 9.25 10.64 4.88
CA GLU A 94 9.20 10.88 6.32
C GLU A 94 7.79 11.23 6.77
N GLU A 95 7.10 12.14 6.07
CA GLU A 95 5.69 12.48 6.33
C GLU A 95 4.75 11.26 6.20
N LEU A 96 5.01 10.35 5.26
CA LEU A 96 4.27 9.09 5.15
C LEU A 96 4.53 8.19 6.36
N ALA A 97 5.78 8.05 6.80
CA ALA A 97 6.14 7.26 7.97
C ALA A 97 5.51 7.84 9.25
N ASP A 98 5.57 9.17 9.42
CA ASP A 98 4.94 9.87 10.54
C ASP A 98 3.42 9.68 10.53
N SER A 99 2.79 9.75 9.35
CA SER A 99 1.35 9.52 9.20
C SER A 99 0.95 8.11 9.62
N VAL A 100 1.72 7.08 9.21
CA VAL A 100 1.51 5.70 9.62
C VAL A 100 1.70 5.54 11.13
N ASN A 101 2.76 6.14 11.69
CA ASN A 101 3.07 6.08 13.12
C ASN A 101 2.08 6.88 13.98
N SER A 102 1.27 7.76 13.40
CA SER A 102 0.24 8.49 14.13
C SER A 102 -1.02 7.67 14.43
N VAL A 103 -1.15 6.47 13.86
CA VAL A 103 -2.32 5.60 14.02
C VAL A 103 -2.02 4.50 15.03
N ASP A 104 -2.66 4.58 16.21
CA ASP A 104 -2.46 3.63 17.32
C ASP A 104 -2.62 2.16 16.92
N ALA A 105 -3.57 1.86 16.03
CA ALA A 105 -3.80 0.49 15.55
C ALA A 105 -2.60 -0.06 14.78
N PHE A 106 -1.97 0.76 13.93
CA PHE A 106 -0.82 0.36 13.12
C PHE A 106 0.41 0.17 14.02
N LEU A 107 0.63 1.10 14.95
CA LEU A 107 1.68 1.00 15.95
C LEU A 107 1.53 -0.25 16.83
N SER A 108 0.33 -0.51 17.33
CA SER A 108 0.10 -1.62 18.27
C SER A 108 0.31 -3.00 17.64
N ALA A 109 0.05 -3.12 16.34
CA ALA A 109 0.22 -4.37 15.60
C ALA A 109 1.62 -4.51 14.98
N GLU A 110 2.41 -3.43 14.91
CA GLU A 110 3.76 -3.38 14.35
C GLU A 110 3.87 -4.00 12.94
N ASN A 111 2.82 -3.86 12.12
CA ASN A 111 2.66 -4.59 10.87
C ASN A 111 2.64 -3.69 9.62
N VAL A 112 2.97 -2.40 9.77
CA VAL A 112 3.03 -1.42 8.68
C VAL A 112 4.42 -0.80 8.62
N ASN A 113 5.09 -0.95 7.48
CA ASN A 113 6.46 -0.48 7.27
C ASN A 113 6.56 0.41 6.02
N VAL A 114 7.42 1.43 6.07
CA VAL A 114 7.72 2.30 4.92
C VAL A 114 9.15 2.03 4.44
N VAL A 115 9.33 1.82 3.15
CA VAL A 115 10.65 1.61 2.54
C VAL A 115 11.48 2.89 2.64
N GLY A 116 12.57 2.84 3.42
CA GLY A 116 13.49 3.97 3.54
C GLY A 116 14.34 4.22 2.29
N LYS A 117 15.00 3.17 1.78
CA LYS A 117 15.81 3.25 0.55
C LYS A 117 14.94 2.93 -0.67
N ALA A 118 14.33 3.96 -1.23
CA ALA A 118 13.39 3.83 -2.33
C ALA A 118 14.03 3.43 -3.67
N ASP A 119 13.38 2.50 -4.37
CA ASP A 119 13.68 2.19 -5.78
C ASP A 119 13.27 3.33 -6.74
N CYS A 120 14.02 3.48 -7.83
CA CYS A 120 13.68 4.39 -8.92
C CYS A 120 12.81 3.69 -9.97
N VAL A 121 11.51 4.02 -10.00
CA VAL A 121 10.54 3.33 -10.85
C VAL A 121 10.21 4.13 -12.12
N ASN A 122 10.61 3.60 -13.28
CA ASN A 122 10.28 4.08 -14.61
C ASN A 122 9.16 3.21 -15.21
N SER A 123 7.93 3.74 -15.32
CA SER A 123 6.75 2.97 -15.74
C SER A 123 6.87 2.32 -17.13
N GLY A 124 7.67 2.88 -18.04
CA GLY A 124 7.92 2.31 -19.37
C GLY A 124 9.07 1.29 -19.43
N GLY A 125 9.72 1.00 -18.31
CA GLY A 125 10.94 0.20 -18.23
C GLY A 125 10.76 -1.11 -17.45
N SER A 126 11.88 -1.68 -17.01
CA SER A 126 11.92 -2.91 -16.21
C SER A 126 11.92 -2.67 -14.71
N THR A 127 12.10 -1.43 -14.27
CA THR A 127 12.13 -1.06 -12.85
C THR A 127 10.81 -1.27 -12.08
N PRO A 128 9.59 -1.19 -12.67
CA PRO A 128 8.37 -1.51 -11.93
C PRO A 128 8.35 -2.96 -11.43
N ILE A 129 8.75 -3.91 -12.27
CA ILE A 129 8.85 -5.32 -11.87
C ILE A 129 10.03 -5.54 -10.91
N ALA A 130 11.15 -4.84 -11.09
CA ALA A 130 12.27 -4.92 -10.16
C ALA A 130 11.89 -4.42 -8.75
N SER A 131 11.16 -3.30 -8.65
CA SER A 131 10.68 -2.77 -7.37
C SER A 131 9.64 -3.69 -6.72
N LEU A 132 8.74 -4.27 -7.52
CA LEU A 132 7.79 -5.27 -7.04
C LEU A 132 8.50 -6.49 -6.42
N LEU A 133 9.51 -7.03 -7.12
CA LEU A 133 10.30 -8.16 -6.65
C LEU A 133 11.14 -7.79 -5.41
N HIS A 134 11.67 -6.57 -5.36
CA HIS A 134 12.38 -6.06 -4.19
C HIS A 134 11.44 -5.96 -2.98
N GLY A 135 10.23 -5.40 -3.14
CA GLY A 135 9.21 -5.35 -2.09
C GLY A 135 8.81 -6.73 -1.58
N ALA A 136 8.58 -7.69 -2.49
CA ALA A 136 8.31 -9.08 -2.14
C ALA A 136 9.47 -9.72 -1.34
N ALA A 137 10.72 -9.49 -1.75
CA ALA A 137 11.90 -9.99 -1.05
C ALA A 137 12.05 -9.38 0.36
N VAL A 138 11.75 -8.09 0.51
CA VAL A 138 11.73 -7.43 1.84
C VAL A 138 10.67 -8.07 2.73
N LEU A 139 9.45 -8.26 2.22
CA LEU A 139 8.36 -8.89 2.98
C LEU A 139 8.69 -10.33 3.39
N LEU A 140 9.24 -11.15 2.48
CA LEU A 140 9.70 -12.53 2.79
C LEU A 140 10.77 -12.58 3.89
N ARG A 141 11.62 -11.54 3.97
CA ARG A 141 12.66 -11.45 4.99
C ARG A 141 12.12 -10.94 6.33
N HIS A 142 11.17 -10.02 6.31
CA HIS A 142 10.64 -9.35 7.50
C HIS A 142 9.55 -10.15 8.21
N ALA A 143 8.62 -10.74 7.46
CA ALA A 143 7.54 -11.56 7.98
C ALA A 143 7.37 -12.82 7.10
N LYS A 144 7.41 -14.00 7.72
CA LYS A 144 7.42 -15.29 7.00
C LYS A 144 6.08 -16.02 7.03
N ASP A 145 5.10 -15.46 7.72
CA ASP A 145 3.88 -16.12 8.16
C ASP A 145 2.63 -15.59 7.46
N TRP A 146 2.77 -15.18 6.20
CA TRP A 146 1.68 -14.81 5.31
C TRP A 146 1.47 -15.85 4.20
N ASP A 147 0.24 -15.93 3.69
CA ASP A 147 -0.22 -16.93 2.72
C ASP A 147 -0.18 -16.40 1.28
N TRP A 148 -0.51 -15.11 1.08
CA TRP A 148 -0.55 -14.48 -0.23
C TRP A 148 0.12 -13.11 -0.24
N PHE A 149 0.79 -12.81 -1.35
CA PHE A 149 1.32 -11.50 -1.68
C PHE A 149 0.36 -10.77 -2.63
N VAL A 150 0.03 -9.52 -2.32
CA VAL A 150 -0.82 -8.64 -3.12
C VAL A 150 -0.10 -7.32 -3.35
N ASN A 151 -0.01 -6.88 -4.59
CA ASN A 151 0.51 -5.55 -4.90
C ASN A 151 -0.61 -4.58 -5.22
N LEU A 152 -0.51 -3.39 -4.64
CA LEU A 152 -1.44 -2.28 -4.79
C LEU A 152 -0.68 -1.02 -5.21
N ALA A 153 -1.36 -0.14 -5.92
CA ALA A 153 -0.95 1.21 -6.21
C ALA A 153 -1.78 2.20 -5.40
N ALA A 154 -1.24 3.40 -5.19
CA ALA A 154 -1.96 4.49 -4.52
C ALA A 154 -3.28 4.88 -5.23
N SER A 155 -3.43 4.55 -6.51
CA SER A 155 -4.65 4.77 -7.30
C SER A 155 -5.74 3.73 -7.07
N ASP A 156 -5.46 2.61 -6.42
CA ASP A 156 -6.44 1.55 -6.23
C ASP A 156 -7.38 1.83 -5.07
N TYR A 157 -8.48 1.08 -5.07
CA TYR A 157 -9.37 1.02 -3.92
C TYR A 157 -10.14 -0.31 -3.89
N PRO A 158 -10.30 -0.94 -2.71
CA PRO A 158 -11.04 -2.19 -2.61
C PRO A 158 -12.54 -1.96 -2.89
N LEU A 159 -13.18 -2.92 -3.57
CA LEU A 159 -14.63 -2.92 -3.84
C LEU A 159 -15.44 -3.68 -2.79
N ILE A 160 -14.76 -4.47 -1.97
CA ILE A 160 -15.33 -5.24 -0.85
C ILE A 160 -14.54 -4.93 0.41
N SER A 161 -15.12 -5.20 1.58
CA SER A 161 -14.41 -4.99 2.84
C SER A 161 -13.22 -5.94 2.98
N GLN A 162 -12.24 -5.56 3.80
CA GLN A 162 -11.10 -6.43 4.09
C GLN A 162 -11.53 -7.75 4.75
N ASP A 163 -12.56 -7.72 5.59
CA ASP A 163 -13.07 -8.91 6.28
C ASP A 163 -13.76 -9.86 5.30
N ASP A 164 -14.59 -9.34 4.38
CA ASP A 164 -15.23 -10.16 3.34
C ASP A 164 -14.18 -10.78 2.41
N PHE A 165 -13.14 -10.02 2.07
CA PHE A 165 -12.03 -10.51 1.26
C PHE A 165 -11.29 -11.67 1.94
N LEU A 166 -10.95 -11.53 3.23
CA LEU A 166 -10.30 -12.58 4.00
C LEU A 166 -11.22 -13.79 4.21
N HIS A 167 -12.53 -13.56 4.39
CA HIS A 167 -13.52 -14.63 4.50
C HIS A 167 -13.58 -15.46 3.22
N VAL A 168 -13.69 -14.83 2.05
CA VAL A 168 -13.69 -15.54 0.76
C VAL A 168 -12.39 -16.32 0.56
N LEU A 169 -11.24 -15.69 0.81
CA LEU A 169 -9.94 -16.36 0.67
C LEU A 169 -9.73 -17.51 1.65
N SER A 170 -10.44 -17.54 2.79
CA SER A 170 -10.34 -18.65 3.74
C SER A 170 -10.81 -20.00 3.16
N PHE A 171 -11.67 -19.97 2.14
CA PHE A 171 -12.15 -21.15 1.42
C PHE A 171 -11.33 -21.49 0.17
N VAL A 172 -10.37 -20.64 -0.20
CA VAL A 172 -9.52 -20.84 -1.37
C VAL A 172 -8.31 -21.69 -0.98
N PRO A 173 -7.98 -22.74 -1.77
CA PRO A 173 -6.74 -23.47 -1.57
C PRO A 173 -5.52 -22.55 -1.65
N LYS A 174 -4.67 -22.58 -0.62
CA LYS A 174 -3.56 -21.65 -0.46
C LYS A 174 -2.50 -21.77 -1.56
N ASP A 175 -2.48 -22.83 -2.34
CA ASP A 175 -1.56 -23.10 -3.44
C ASP A 175 -1.96 -22.41 -4.77
N PHE A 176 -3.06 -21.63 -4.77
CA PHE A 176 -3.52 -20.92 -5.95
C PHE A 176 -2.90 -19.53 -6.10
N ASN A 177 -2.68 -19.16 -7.36
CA ASN A 177 -2.25 -17.83 -7.81
C ASN A 177 -3.33 -17.22 -8.71
N PHE A 178 -3.64 -15.95 -8.50
CA PHE A 178 -4.63 -15.21 -9.26
C PHE A 178 -3.92 -14.14 -10.08
N ILE A 179 -3.78 -14.45 -11.36
CA ILE A 179 -3.11 -13.59 -12.33
C ILE A 179 -3.97 -13.54 -13.59
N GLN A 180 -4.47 -12.35 -13.92
CA GLN A 180 -5.14 -12.17 -15.19
C GLN A 180 -4.12 -12.23 -16.33
N HIS A 181 -4.31 -13.17 -17.25
CA HIS A 181 -3.43 -13.35 -18.38
C HIS A 181 -4.18 -13.78 -19.65
N THR A 182 -3.58 -13.55 -20.80
CA THR A 182 -4.01 -14.01 -22.11
C THR A 182 -2.79 -14.43 -22.93
N SER A 183 -2.93 -15.48 -23.73
CA SER A 183 -1.93 -15.90 -24.72
C SER A 183 -2.05 -15.12 -26.04
N ASN A 184 -3.06 -14.26 -26.19
CA ASN A 184 -3.21 -13.41 -27.37
C ASN A 184 -2.35 -12.15 -27.24
N ILE A 185 -1.13 -12.22 -27.75
CA ILE A 185 -0.12 -11.18 -27.59
C ILE A 185 -0.24 -10.10 -28.69
N GLY A 186 -0.74 -10.46 -29.88
CA GLY A 186 -0.93 -9.54 -31.01
C GLY A 186 0.31 -8.67 -31.30
N TRP A 187 0.08 -7.36 -31.50
CA TRP A 187 1.13 -6.38 -31.78
C TRP A 187 2.12 -6.16 -30.62
N LYS A 188 1.76 -6.54 -29.38
CA LYS A 188 2.61 -6.35 -28.19
C LYS A 188 3.88 -7.20 -28.26
N GLU A 189 3.88 -8.28 -29.03
CA GLU A 189 5.04 -9.14 -29.20
C GLU A 189 6.21 -8.34 -29.80
N TYR A 190 5.92 -7.60 -30.87
CA TYR A 190 6.92 -6.80 -31.59
C TYR A 190 7.46 -5.63 -30.75
N GLN A 191 6.62 -5.08 -29.87
CA GLN A 191 6.97 -3.91 -29.06
C GLN A 191 7.58 -4.25 -27.70
N ARG A 192 7.29 -5.43 -27.13
CA ARG A 192 7.67 -5.78 -25.75
C ARG A 192 8.52 -7.04 -25.63
N ALA A 193 8.34 -8.03 -26.50
CA ALA A 193 9.07 -9.30 -26.39
C ALA A 193 10.45 -9.24 -27.04
N ILE A 194 10.58 -8.57 -28.19
CA ILE A 194 11.82 -8.54 -28.98
C ILE A 194 12.54 -7.17 -28.96
N GLN A 195 11.92 -6.17 -28.34
CA GLN A 195 12.52 -4.86 -28.18
C GLN A 195 13.62 -4.90 -27.11
N ILE A 196 14.73 -4.22 -27.35
CA ILE A 196 15.79 -3.99 -26.35
C ILE A 196 15.51 -2.62 -25.72
N VAL A 197 15.38 -2.61 -24.40
CA VAL A 197 15.11 -1.42 -23.60
C VAL A 197 16.14 -1.35 -22.49
N VAL A 198 16.76 -0.19 -22.32
CA VAL A 198 17.72 0.10 -21.25
C VAL A 198 17.03 1.05 -20.27
N ASP A 199 16.79 0.54 -19.07
CA ASP A 199 16.20 1.31 -17.98
C ASP A 199 17.29 1.81 -17.03
N PRO A 200 17.60 3.12 -17.01
CA PRO A 200 18.64 3.68 -16.13
C PRO A 200 18.35 3.50 -14.65
N GLY A 201 17.08 3.34 -14.25
CA GLY A 201 16.73 3.12 -12.85
C GLY A 201 17.25 1.77 -12.32
N LEU A 202 17.57 0.82 -13.19
CA LEU A 202 18.08 -0.49 -12.80
C LEU A 202 19.58 -0.48 -12.44
N TYR A 203 20.41 0.28 -13.17
CA TYR A 203 21.88 0.22 -13.03
C TYR A 203 22.52 1.51 -12.52
N LEU A 204 21.86 2.67 -12.66
CA LEU A 204 22.35 3.95 -12.13
C LEU A 204 21.61 4.39 -10.86
N ALA A 205 20.59 3.63 -10.43
CA ALA A 205 19.68 4.03 -9.35
C ALA A 205 19.20 5.49 -9.50
N SER A 206 18.98 5.92 -10.74
CA SER A 206 18.49 7.25 -11.08
C SER A 206 17.39 7.14 -12.12
N LYS A 207 16.33 7.91 -11.90
CA LYS A 207 15.16 7.90 -12.79
C LYS A 207 15.45 8.78 -14.01
N GLY A 208 16.14 8.22 -15.00
CA GLY A 208 16.45 8.84 -16.29
C GLY A 208 15.52 8.40 -17.43
N THR A 209 15.66 9.02 -18.61
CA THR A 209 14.92 8.64 -19.81
C THR A 209 15.23 7.21 -20.20
N ILE A 210 14.20 6.42 -20.50
CA ILE A 210 14.37 5.07 -21.00
C ILE A 210 14.95 5.11 -22.42
N PHE A 211 15.95 4.28 -22.67
CA PHE A 211 16.56 4.19 -24.00
C PHE A 211 16.05 2.94 -24.71
N VAL A 212 15.50 3.14 -25.90
CA VAL A 212 15.03 2.05 -26.76
C VAL A 212 16.09 1.78 -27.82
N GLY A 213 16.64 0.57 -27.82
CA GLY A 213 17.64 0.17 -28.78
C GLY A 213 17.10 0.14 -30.20
N SER A 214 17.91 0.58 -31.17
CA SER A 214 17.54 0.53 -32.60
C SER A 214 17.47 -0.89 -33.14
N ARG A 215 18.24 -1.82 -32.57
CA ARG A 215 18.24 -3.24 -32.91
C ARG A 215 17.28 -4.04 -32.03
N LYS A 216 16.79 -5.15 -32.59
CA LYS A 216 15.89 -6.10 -31.92
C LYS A 216 16.61 -7.40 -31.62
N ARG A 217 16.20 -8.08 -30.56
CA ARG A 217 16.70 -9.41 -30.20
C ARG A 217 15.82 -10.50 -30.81
N ALA A 218 16.36 -11.71 -30.93
CA ALA A 218 15.56 -12.87 -31.29
C ALA A 218 14.52 -13.18 -30.20
N ARG A 219 13.33 -13.65 -30.61
CA ARG A 219 12.29 -14.09 -29.68
C ARG A 219 12.77 -15.32 -28.90
N PRO A 220 12.73 -15.30 -27.56
CA PRO A 220 12.95 -16.49 -26.75
C PRO A 220 11.97 -17.61 -27.12
N ARG A 221 12.49 -18.83 -27.28
CA ARG A 221 11.69 -20.02 -27.64
C ARG A 221 11.52 -21.04 -26.51
N ALA A 222 12.25 -20.86 -25.40
CA ALA A 222 12.22 -21.78 -24.27
C ALA A 222 10.90 -21.73 -23.45
N TYR A 223 10.10 -20.69 -23.64
CA TYR A 223 8.87 -20.48 -22.89
C TYR A 223 7.82 -19.74 -23.74
N ARG A 224 6.55 -19.92 -23.37
CA ARG A 224 5.42 -19.20 -23.97
C ARG A 224 5.22 -17.87 -23.25
N PHE A 225 4.89 -16.84 -24.02
CA PHE A 225 4.56 -15.53 -23.48
C PHE A 225 3.06 -15.45 -23.18
N PHE A 226 2.74 -14.83 -22.06
CA PHE A 226 1.40 -14.41 -21.70
C PHE A 226 1.43 -12.92 -21.38
N THR A 227 0.32 -12.22 -21.60
CA THR A 227 0.18 -10.79 -21.30
C THR A 227 -1.10 -10.55 -20.51
N GLY A 228 -1.14 -9.50 -19.68
CA GLY A 228 -2.36 -9.11 -18.94
C GLY A 228 -3.25 -8.17 -19.75
N LYS A 229 -4.37 -7.75 -19.15
CA LYS A 229 -5.13 -6.58 -19.63
C LYS A 229 -4.22 -5.37 -19.70
N ASP A 230 -4.48 -4.46 -20.65
CA ASP A 230 -3.77 -3.18 -20.74
C ASP A 230 -4.05 -2.36 -19.48
N ALA A 231 -3.18 -2.48 -18.47
CA ALA A 231 -3.06 -1.45 -17.47
C ALA A 231 -2.49 -0.23 -18.20
N LEU A 232 -3.34 0.78 -18.40
CA LEU A 232 -2.97 2.07 -18.98
C LEU A 232 -1.76 2.73 -18.29
N PHE A 233 -1.38 2.22 -17.10
CA PHE A 233 -0.29 2.72 -16.26
C PHE A 233 0.83 1.71 -15.98
N GLY A 234 0.90 0.59 -16.71
CA GLY A 234 2.04 -0.35 -16.60
C GLY A 234 2.10 -1.19 -15.33
N GLN A 235 1.01 -1.25 -14.56
CA GLN A 235 0.91 -2.06 -13.34
C GLN A 235 0.37 -3.46 -13.64
N ILE A 236 0.96 -4.46 -13.00
CA ILE A 236 0.54 -5.86 -13.07
C ILE A 236 -0.14 -6.15 -11.73
N TRP A 237 -1.42 -6.54 -11.75
CA TRP A 237 -2.14 -6.98 -10.55
C TRP A 237 -1.88 -8.46 -10.31
N LEU A 238 -1.27 -8.77 -9.17
CA LEU A 238 -0.94 -10.13 -8.77
C LEU A 238 -1.46 -10.42 -7.37
N LEU A 239 -2.14 -11.54 -7.22
CA LEU A 239 -2.30 -12.21 -5.92
C LEU A 239 -1.63 -13.57 -6.03
N VAL A 240 -0.47 -13.71 -5.41
CA VAL A 240 0.43 -14.84 -5.65
C VAL A 240 0.94 -15.39 -4.33
N ARG A 241 0.96 -16.70 -4.20
CA ARG A 241 1.77 -17.39 -3.20
C ARG A 241 3.20 -17.48 -3.69
N LEU A 242 4.12 -16.94 -2.91
CA LEU A 242 5.54 -17.12 -3.16
C LEU A 242 5.99 -18.41 -2.48
N GLU A 243 6.54 -19.33 -3.27
CA GLU A 243 7.18 -20.53 -2.75
C GLU A 243 8.45 -20.13 -1.99
N ARG A 244 8.66 -20.81 -0.86
CA ARG A 244 9.78 -20.58 0.05
C ARG A 244 11.00 -21.38 -0.37
#